data_AF-A0A3R7VGI1-F1
#
_entry.id   AF-A0A3R7VGI1-F1
#
_cell.length_a   1.000
_cell.length_b   1.000
_cell.length_c   1.000
_cell.angle_alpha   90.00
_cell.angle_beta   90.00
_cell.angle_gamma   90.00
#
_symmetry.space_group_name_H-M   'P 1'
#
loop_
_entity.id
_entity.type
_entity.pdbx_description
1 polymer ?
#
loop_
_entity_poly.entity_id
_entity_poly.type
_entity_poly.pdbx_seq_one_letter_code
_entity_poly.pdbx_strand_id
1 'polypeptide(L)' 'MHCPICDSEMERVVVEDIEVDRCKLCKGLWFDMLEK' A
#
# COMPACT_ATOMS: atom_id res chain seq x y z
N MET A 1 6.74 -2.09 5.31
CA MET A 1 5.46 -1.43 5.63
C MET A 1 4.48 -2.52 6.02
N HIS A 2 3.95 -2.47 7.24
CA HIS A 2 2.95 -3.44 7.72
C HIS A 2 1.57 -2.79 7.65
N CYS A 3 0.56 -3.59 7.26
CA CYS A 3 -0.80 -3.09 7.16
C CYS A 3 -1.36 -2.77 8.54
N PRO A 4 -1.87 -1.55 8.79
CA PRO A 4 -2.41 -1.20 10.12
C PRO A 4 -3.70 -1.95 10.48
N ILE A 5 -4.31 -2.67 9.55
CA ILE A 5 -5.54 -3.45 9.76
C ILE A 5 -5.24 -4.90 10.17
N CYS A 6 -4.21 -5.51 9.59
CA CYS A 6 -3.95 -6.95 9.75
C CYS A 6 -2.48 -7.30 10.00
N ASP A 7 -1.63 -6.29 10.21
CA ASP A 7 -0.18 -6.38 10.45
C ASP A 7 0.61 -7.13 9.36
N SER A 8 -0.03 -7.46 8.24
CA SER A 8 0.59 -8.24 7.16
C SER A 8 1.48 -7.38 6.29
N GLU A 9 2.45 -8.03 5.66
CA GLU A 9 3.36 -7.37 4.71
C GLU A 9 2.60 -6.76 3.53
N MET A 10 3.03 -5.56 3.16
CA MET A 10 2.51 -4.80 2.03
C MET A 10 3.47 -4.87 0.85
N GLU A 11 2.93 -4.82 -0.36
CA GLU A 11 3.67 -4.71 -1.61
C GLU A 11 3.37 -3.36 -2.26
N ARG A 12 4.39 -2.72 -2.81
CA ARG A 12 4.18 -1.58 -3.71
C ARG A 12 3.80 -2.08 -5.08
N VAL A 13 2.74 -1.51 -5.62
CA VAL A 13 2.29 -1.75 -7.00
C VAL A 13 2.20 -0.40 -7.71
N VAL A 14 2.69 -0.37 -8.94
CA VAL A 14 2.58 0.80 -9.81
C VAL A 14 1.38 0.59 -10.72
N VAL A 15 0.43 1.52 -10.69
CA VAL A 15 -0.77 1.50 -11.53
C VAL A 15 -0.85 2.82 -12.27
N GLU A 16 -0.71 2.79 -13.60
CA GLU A 16 -0.81 3.99 -14.44
C GLU A 16 0.07 5.15 -13.94
N ASP A 17 1.34 4.84 -13.61
CA ASP A 17 2.34 5.79 -13.07
C ASP A 17 2.13 6.20 -11.60
N ILE A 18 1.12 5.65 -10.93
CA ILE A 18 0.84 5.91 -9.51
C ILE A 18 1.40 4.76 -8.66
N GLU A 19 2.31 5.08 -7.74
CA GLU A 19 2.78 4.15 -6.72
C GLU A 19 1.75 4.02 -5.59
N VAL A 20 1.31 2.79 -5.32
CA VAL A 20 0.38 2.48 -4.22
C VAL A 20 0.85 1.27 -3.42
N ASP A 21 0.67 1.31 -2.10
CA ASP A 21 0.97 0.21 -1.20
C ASP A 21 -0.27 -0.66 -0.99
N ARG A 22 -0.22 -1.89 -1.51
CA ARG A 22 -1.28 -2.89 -1.39
C ARG A 22 -0.94 -3.91 -0.33
N CYS A 23 -1.86 -4.18 0.59
CA CYS A 23 -1.73 -5.30 1.51
C CYS A 23 -1.96 -6.64 0.78
N LYS A 24 -1.04 -7.60 0.97
CA LYS A 24 -1.14 -8.95 0.36
C LYS A 24 -2.33 -9.75 0.89
N LEU A 25 -2.70 -9.54 2.16
CA LEU A 25 -3.73 -10.30 2.88
C LEU A 25 -5.13 -9.67 2.77
N CYS A 26 -5.32 -8.49 3.38
CA CYS A 26 -6.64 -7.85 3.45
C CYS A 26 -7.03 -7.06 2.18
N LYS A 27 -6.10 -6.93 1.22
CA LYS A 27 -6.27 -6.16 -0.04
C LYS A 27 -6.52 -4.66 0.17
N GLY A 28 -6.22 -4.13 1.36
CA GLY A 28 -6.24 -2.68 1.61
C GLY A 28 -5.22 -1.95 0.74
N LEU A 29 -5.60 -0.78 0.23
CA LEU A 29 -4.76 0.10 -0.58
C LEU A 29 -4.42 1.35 0.23
N TRP A 30 -3.15 1.72 0.21
CA TRP A 30 -2.61 2.85 0.94
C TRP A 30 -1.81 3.69 -0.04
N PHE A 31 -2.05 4.99 0.02
CA PHE A 31 -1.39 5.96 -0.84
C PHE A 31 -0.46 6.76 0.08
N ASP A 32 0.83 6.81 -0.25
CA ASP A 32 1.75 7.73 0.42
C ASP A 32 1.44 9.16 -0.06
N MET A 33 0.44 9.78 0.57
CA MET A 33 -0.12 11.08 0.19
C MET A 33 0.75 12.26 0.70
N LEU A 34 2.07 12.10 0.77
CA LEU A 34 2.99 13.06 1.36
C LEU A 34 4.28 13.20 0.55
N GLU A 35 4.16 13.77 -0.65
CA GLU A 35 5.25 14.58 -1.19
C GLU A 35 4.82 16.06 -1.16
N LYS A 36 5.59 16.86 -0.44
CA LYS A 36 5.49 18.33 -0.35
C LYS A 36 6.50 18.96 -1.27
#